data_AF-A0A4V6J135-F1
#
_entry.id   AF-A0A4V6J135-F1
#
_cell.length_a   1.000
_cell.length_b   1.000
_cell.length_c   1.000
_cell.angle_alpha   90.00
_cell.angle_beta   90.00
_cell.angle_gamma   90.00
#
_symmetry.space_group_name_H-M   'P 1'
#
loop_
_entity.id
_entity.type
_entity.pdbx_description
1 polymer ?
#
loop_
_entity_poly.entity_id
_entity_poly.type
_entity_poly.pdbx_seq_one_letter_code
_entity_poly.pdbx_strand_id
1 'polypeptide(L)'
;MPRWASRITLEITDVRVERLNSISESDAIAEGLKRYNDDGIIYYGPFGRGDCRPEVAYRDLWLSIYGAESWQANPWVWVIEFKRVEGGAA
;
A
#
# COMPACT_ATOMS: atom_id res chain seq x y z
N MET A 1 23.83 2.00 -1.97
CA MET A 1 23.53 1.33 -3.26
C MET A 1 23.76 2.35 -4.37
N PRO A 2 24.70 2.15 -5.31
CA PRO A 2 24.95 3.10 -6.38
C PRO A 2 23.78 3.11 -7.38
N ARG A 3 23.44 4.28 -7.95
CA ARG A 3 22.25 4.46 -8.79
C ARG A 3 22.20 3.50 -9.99
N TRP A 4 23.35 3.16 -10.57
CA TRP A 4 23.45 2.23 -11.69
C TRP A 4 22.99 0.80 -11.37
N ALA A 5 23.06 0.39 -10.10
CA ALA A 5 22.63 -0.94 -9.66
C ALA A 5 21.16 -0.95 -9.20
N SER A 6 20.47 0.19 -9.21
CA SER A 6 19.07 0.26 -8.81
C SER A 6 18.17 -0.29 -9.90
N ARG A 7 17.24 -1.19 -9.54
CA ARG A 7 16.22 -1.70 -10.47
C ARG A 7 15.16 -0.66 -10.79
N ILE A 8 14.89 0.27 -9.86
CA ILE A 8 13.85 1.30 -9.97
C ILE A 8 14.36 2.56 -9.25
N THR A 9 14.18 3.73 -9.88
CA THR A 9 14.45 5.02 -9.23
C THR A 9 13.12 5.70 -8.92
N LEU A 10 12.93 6.06 -7.65
CA LEU A 10 11.74 6.73 -7.15
C LEU A 10 12.14 8.09 -6.57
N GLU A 11 11.45 9.14 -7.00
CA GLU A 11 11.57 10.48 -6.43
C GLU A 11 10.47 10.66 -5.38
N ILE A 12 10.85 10.92 -4.14
CA ILE A 12 9.91 11.20 -3.06
C ILE A 12 9.30 12.58 -3.28
N THR A 13 7.98 12.66 -3.34
CA THR A 13 7.22 13.90 -3.57
C THR A 13 6.66 14.49 -2.29
N ASP A 14 6.34 13.66 -1.29
CA ASP A 14 5.85 14.10 0.01
C ASP A 14 6.19 13.06 1.10
N VAL A 15 6.32 13.53 2.34
CA VAL A 15 6.53 12.69 3.52
C VAL A 15 5.72 13.26 4.68
N ARG A 16 4.83 12.44 5.24
CA ARG A 16 4.01 12.82 6.40
C ARG A 16 3.86 11.67 7.39
N VAL A 17 3.33 12.00 8.56
CA VAL A 17 3.08 11.05 9.65
C VAL A 17 1.59 10.96 9.90
N GLU A 18 1.04 9.75 9.86
CA GLU A 18 -0.40 9.50 10.05
C GLU A 18 -0.64 8.31 10.98
N ARG A 19 -1.85 8.21 11.52
CA ARG A 19 -2.29 7.00 12.23
C ARG A 19 -2.62 5.92 11.21
N LEU A 20 -2.20 4.68 11.48
CA LEU A 20 -2.48 3.54 10.61
C LEU A 20 -3.96 3.43 10.23
N ASN A 21 -4.86 3.61 11.20
CA ASN A 21 -6.30 3.48 10.98
C ASN A 21 -6.93 4.69 10.29
N SER A 22 -6.15 5.73 9.98
CA SER A 22 -6.58 6.91 9.21
C SER A 22 -6.39 6.74 7.70
N ILE A 23 -5.91 5.59 7.24
CA ILE A 23 -5.73 5.28 5.82
C ILE A 23 -7.04 5.44 5.03
N SER A 24 -6.97 6.10 3.87
CA SER A 24 -8.10 6.24 2.95
C SER A 24 -8.21 5.06 1.98
N GLU A 25 -9.36 4.89 1.34
CA GLU A 25 -9.55 3.92 0.25
C GLU A 25 -8.55 4.12 -0.89
N SER A 26 -8.29 5.39 -1.25
CA SER A 26 -7.31 5.74 -2.29
C SER A 26 -5.89 5.35 -1.90
N ASP A 27 -5.50 5.55 -0.65
CA ASP A 27 -4.17 5.18 -0.16
C ASP A 27 -4.01 3.66 -0.16
N ALA A 28 -5.03 2.93 0.32
CA ALA A 28 -5.03 1.47 0.31
C ALA A 28 -4.89 0.90 -1.11
N ILE A 29 -5.50 1.52 -2.12
CA ILE A 29 -5.31 1.15 -3.52
C ILE A 29 -3.89 1.49 -4.01
N ALA A 30 -3.37 2.67 -3.65
CA ALA A 30 -2.04 3.14 -4.05
C ALA A 30 -0.90 2.29 -3.49
N GLU A 31 -1.08 1.69 -2.31
CA GLU A 31 -0.18 0.69 -1.70
C GLU A 31 -0.05 -0.58 -2.56
N GLY A 32 -0.93 -0.76 -3.55
CA GLY A 32 -0.83 -1.84 -4.54
C GLY A 32 -1.77 -3.01 -4.27
N LEU A 33 -2.88 -2.80 -3.56
CA LEU A 33 -3.93 -3.80 -3.45
C LEU A 33 -4.44 -4.20 -4.84
N LYS A 34 -4.37 -5.50 -5.13
CA LYS A 34 -4.88 -6.04 -6.39
C LYS A 34 -6.40 -5.94 -6.41
N ARG A 35 -6.94 -5.25 -7.42
CA ARG A 35 -8.37 -5.20 -7.72
C ARG A 35 -8.76 -6.36 -8.62
N TYR A 36 -9.83 -7.05 -8.24
CA TYR A 36 -10.43 -8.14 -9.02
C TYR A 36 -11.89 -7.81 -9.34
N ASN A 37 -12.40 -8.43 -10.39
CA ASN A 37 -13.80 -8.35 -10.81
C ASN A 37 -14.27 -9.76 -11.15
N ASP A 38 -15.26 -10.26 -10.42
CA ASP A 38 -15.88 -11.57 -10.61
C ASP A 38 -17.38 -11.38 -10.84
N ASP A 39 -17.82 -11.59 -12.08
CA ASP A 39 -19.21 -11.39 -12.52
C ASP A 39 -19.84 -10.04 -12.09
N GLY A 40 -19.06 -8.96 -12.09
CA GLY A 40 -19.50 -7.61 -11.73
C GLY A 40 -19.29 -7.25 -10.25
N ILE A 41 -18.81 -8.20 -9.44
CA ILE A 41 -18.47 -7.97 -8.03
C ILE A 41 -17.00 -7.56 -7.93
N ILE A 42 -16.75 -6.36 -7.41
CA ILE A 42 -15.40 -5.82 -7.21
C ILE A 42 -14.91 -6.15 -5.79
N TYR A 43 -13.69 -6.65 -5.69
CA TYR A 43 -12.99 -6.82 -4.41
C TYR A 43 -11.49 -6.61 -4.54
N TYR A 44 -10.85 -6.36 -3.40
CA TYR A 44 -9.43 -6.06 -3.26
C TYR A 44 -8.76 -7.13 -2.40
N GLY A 45 -7.61 -7.64 -2.84
CA GLY A 45 -6.92 -8.74 -2.18
C GLY A 45 -7.15 -10.11 -2.86
N PRO A 46 -6.54 -11.20 -2.36
CA PRO A 46 -6.54 -12.50 -3.02
C PRO A 46 -7.95 -13.06 -3.24
N PHE A 47 -8.15 -13.80 -4.35
CA PHE A 47 -9.43 -14.43 -4.70
C PHE A 47 -10.00 -15.23 -3.51
N GLY A 48 -11.24 -14.93 -3.11
CA GLY A 48 -11.92 -15.59 -1.98
C GLY A 48 -11.47 -15.17 -0.57
N ARG A 49 -10.52 -14.24 -0.45
CA ARG A 49 -10.06 -13.63 0.81
C ARG A 49 -9.93 -12.10 0.73
N GLY A 50 -10.48 -11.50 -0.32
CA GLY A 50 -10.53 -10.04 -0.48
C GLY A 50 -11.83 -9.44 0.04
N ASP A 51 -11.83 -8.11 0.18
CA ASP A 51 -13.00 -7.33 0.60
C ASP A 51 -13.38 -6.33 -0.49
N CYS A 52 -14.66 -5.95 -0.59
CA CYS A 52 -15.09 -4.89 -1.52
C CYS A 52 -14.55 -3.51 -1.12
N ARG A 53 -14.11 -3.37 0.13
CA ARG A 53 -13.54 -2.16 0.72
C ARG A 53 -12.01 -2.25 0.78
N PRO A 54 -11.28 -1.37 0.04
CA PRO A 54 -9.82 -1.37 0.03
C PRO A 54 -9.19 -1.26 1.42
N GLU A 55 -9.74 -0.43 2.31
CA GLU A 55 -9.20 -0.20 3.65
C GLU A 55 -9.28 -1.46 4.52
N VAL A 56 -10.30 -2.30 4.31
CA VAL A 56 -10.43 -3.59 5.02
C VAL A 56 -9.43 -4.60 4.48
N ALA A 57 -9.30 -4.68 3.16
CA ALA A 57 -8.30 -5.52 2.53
C ALA A 57 -6.86 -5.11 2.93
N TYR A 58 -6.60 -3.81 3.08
CA TYR A 58 -5.34 -3.29 3.59
C TYR A 58 -5.08 -3.69 5.03
N ARG A 59 -6.08 -3.57 5.91
CA ARG A 59 -5.99 -4.06 7.30
C ARG A 59 -5.59 -5.54 7.32
N ASP A 60 -6.29 -6.37 6.55
CA ASP A 60 -6.05 -7.81 6.56
C ASP A 60 -4.64 -8.15 6.04
N LEU A 61 -4.16 -7.41 5.03
CA LEU A 61 -2.77 -7.44 4.58
C LEU A 61 -1.80 -7.05 5.71
N TRP A 62 -2.04 -5.92 6.39
CA TRP A 62 -1.21 -5.45 7.50
C TRP A 62 -1.12 -6.50 8.61
N LEU A 63 -2.26 -7.06 9.02
CA LEU A 63 -2.32 -8.12 10.04
C LEU A 63 -1.55 -9.38 9.60
N SER A 64 -1.54 -9.71 8.31
CA SER A 64 -0.78 -10.86 7.79
C SER A 64 0.75 -10.66 7.86
N ILE A 65 1.22 -9.41 7.85
CA ILE A 65 2.65 -9.06 7.89
C ILE A 65 3.11 -8.85 9.34
N TYR A 66 2.32 -8.14 10.14
CA TYR A 66 2.72 -7.66 11.48
C TYR A 66 2.00 -8.37 12.64
N GLY A 67 1.07 -9.28 12.35
CA GLY A 67 0.34 -10.07 13.35
C GLY A 67 -0.99 -9.47 13.79
N ALA A 68 -1.79 -10.28 14.49
CA ALA A 68 -3.21 -10.02 14.79
C ALA A 68 -3.49 -8.77 15.65
N GLU A 69 -2.55 -8.37 16.50
CA GLU A 69 -2.70 -7.24 17.44
C GLU A 69 -2.17 -5.91 16.87
N SER A 70 -1.50 -5.96 15.72
CA SER A 70 -0.77 -4.82 15.15
C SER A 70 -1.69 -3.70 14.65
N TRP A 71 -2.91 -4.03 14.22
CA TRP A 71 -3.88 -3.05 13.75
C TRP A 71 -4.50 -2.26 14.90
N GLN A 72 -4.84 -2.94 16.01
CA GLN A 72 -5.44 -2.33 17.18
C GLN A 72 -4.47 -1.39 17.89
N ALA A 73 -3.16 -1.67 17.80
CA ALA A 73 -2.12 -0.76 18.29
C ALA A 73 -2.17 0.63 17.64
N ASN A 74 -2.72 0.73 16.42
CA ASN A 74 -2.88 1.96 15.65
C ASN A 74 -1.64 2.86 15.70
N PRO A 75 -0.45 2.36 15.31
CA PRO A 75 0.79 3.11 15.43
C PRO A 75 0.80 4.34 14.53
N TRP A 76 1.71 5.27 14.82
CA TRP A 76 2.09 6.30 13.87
C TRP A 76 2.95 5.69 12.78
N VAL A 77 2.57 5.88 11.53
CA VAL A 77 3.26 5.39 10.35
C VAL A 77 3.73 6.56 9.49
N TRP A 78 4.79 6.32 8.73
CA TRP A 78 5.24 7.25 7.70
C TRP A 78 4.49 6.96 6.41
N VAL A 79 3.85 7.99 5.87
CA VAL A 79 3.27 7.95 4.53
C VAL A 79 4.25 8.64 3.59
N ILE A 80 4.71 7.90 2.57
CA ILE A 80 5.72 8.35 1.63
C ILE A 80 5.09 8.35 0.24
N GLU A 81 4.88 9.54 -0.32
CA GLU A 81 4.46 9.68 -1.70
C GLU A 81 5.69 9.74 -2.60
N PHE A 82 5.60 9.07 -3.75
CA PHE A 82 6.67 9.08 -4.71
C PHE A 82 6.15 8.97 -6.14
N LYS A 83 6.98 9.43 -7.08
CA LYS A 83 6.80 9.16 -8.50
C LYS A 83 7.99 8.36 -9.02
N ARG A 84 7.71 7.46 -9.96
CA ARG A 84 8.77 6.73 -10.67
C ARG A 84 9.42 7.68 -11.68
N VAL A 85 10.76 7.71 -11.70
CA VAL A 85 11.53 8.43 -12.72
C VAL A 85 12.14 7.43 -13.70
N GLU A 86 11.96 7.67 -14.98
CA GLU A 86 12.61 6.88 -16.03
C GLU A 86 14.01 7.41 -16.29
N GLY A 87 15.01 6.52 -16.37
CA GLY A 87 16.34 6.88 -16.84
C GLY A 87 17.12 7.82 -15.91
N GLY A 88 17.73 7.25 -14.86
CA GLY A 88 18.93 7.86 -14.32
C GLY A 88 20.07 7.63 -15.31
N ALA A 89 20.29 8.55 -16.24
CA ALA A 89 21.57 8.63 -16.94
C ALA A 89 22.65 8.73 -15.85
N ALA A 90 23.53 7.73 -15.82
CA ALA A 90 24.74 7.75 -15.02
C ALA A 90 25.69 8.83 -15.54
#